data_AF-A0A353LVK5-F1
#
_entry.id   AF-A0A353LVK5-F1
#
_cell.length_a   1.000
_cell.length_b   1.000
_cell.length_c   1.000
_cell.angle_alpha   90.00
_cell.angle_beta   90.00
_cell.angle_gamma   90.00
#
_symmetry.space_group_name_H-M   'P 1'
#
loop_
_entity.id
_entity.type
_entity.pdbx_description
1 polymer ?
#
loop_
_entity_poly.entity_id
_entity_poly.type
_entity_poly.pdbx_seq_one_letter_code
_entity_poly.pdbx_strand_id
1 'polypeptide(L)'
;MSFDLYIENAITWAKARVNSPEYAFKCLAFVEDAYEESNNVEIFGGSTAKESADEYNASENAGFPPPGAFVFYDASGTLFNEYKNYGHVGLHIGDGDVVHAWDRIRIDNYLELENLSSAPGWTNPKYIGWAPVERIFAGYRKK
;
A
#
# COMPACT_ATOMS: atom_id res chain seq x y z
N MET A 1 -8.12 -18.28 -10.23
CA MET A 1 -7.99 -17.17 -11.19
C MET A 1 -6.55 -16.69 -11.05
N SER A 2 -5.79 -16.59 -12.14
CA SER A 2 -4.44 -16.02 -12.05
C SER A 2 -4.58 -14.49 -12.14
N PHE A 3 -3.87 -13.79 -11.25
CA PHE A 3 -3.78 -12.34 -11.22
C PHE A 3 -2.44 -11.83 -11.78
N ASP A 4 -1.64 -12.68 -12.43
CA ASP A 4 -0.27 -12.35 -12.84
C ASP A 4 -0.22 -11.10 -13.72
N LEU A 5 -1.14 -10.99 -14.69
CA LEU A 5 -1.25 -9.80 -15.55
C LEU A 5 -1.69 -8.56 -14.77
N TYR A 6 -2.58 -8.70 -13.77
CA TYR A 6 -3.02 -7.57 -12.96
C TYR A 6 -1.89 -7.02 -12.11
N ILE A 7 -1.08 -7.93 -11.55
CA ILE A 7 0.12 -7.63 -10.79
C ILE A 7 1.15 -6.94 -11.68
N GLU A 8 1.44 -7.49 -12.86
CA GLU A 8 2.40 -6.89 -13.80
C GLU A 8 1.99 -5.47 -14.22
N ASN A 9 0.72 -5.27 -14.55
CA ASN A 9 0.17 -3.97 -14.90
C ASN A 9 0.31 -2.97 -13.75
N ALA A 10 -0.06 -3.37 -12.52
CA ALA A 10 -0.01 -2.50 -11.35
C ALA A 10 1.43 -2.13 -10.98
N ILE A 11 2.35 -3.08 -11.00
CA ILE A 11 3.78 -2.85 -10.75
C ILE A 11 4.34 -1.89 -11.80
N THR A 12 4.02 -2.08 -13.08
CA THR A 12 4.47 -1.22 -14.17
C THR A 12 3.93 0.20 -14.00
N TRP A 13 2.64 0.33 -13.67
CA TRP A 13 1.98 1.61 -13.45
C TRP A 13 2.58 2.37 -12.26
N ALA A 14 2.86 1.67 -11.16
CA ALA A 14 3.45 2.24 -9.96
C ALA A 14 4.90 2.69 -10.19
N LYS A 15 5.72 1.84 -10.83
CA LYS A 15 7.12 2.17 -11.16
C LYS A 15 7.25 3.40 -12.07
N ALA A 16 6.33 3.57 -13.02
CA ALA A 16 6.32 4.73 -13.92
C ALA A 16 6.10 6.08 -13.21
N ARG A 17 5.67 6.08 -11.94
CA ARG A 17 5.37 7.28 -11.15
C ARG A 17 6.40 7.59 -10.06
N VAL A 18 7.45 6.79 -9.94
CA VAL A 18 8.52 7.03 -8.96
C VAL A 18 9.11 8.43 -9.14
N ASN A 19 9.39 9.09 -8.02
CA ASN A 19 9.76 10.50 -7.85
C ASN A 19 8.64 11.53 -8.05
N SER A 20 7.43 11.13 -8.44
CA SER A 20 6.29 12.07 -8.46
C SER A 20 5.90 12.45 -7.02
N PRO A 21 5.63 13.75 -6.74
CA PRO A 21 5.08 14.19 -5.46
C PRO A 21 3.55 13.98 -5.37
N GLU A 22 2.92 13.50 -6.45
CA GLU A 22 1.52 13.11 -6.42
C GLU A 22 1.29 12.04 -5.34
N TYR A 23 0.08 11.99 -4.78
CA TYR A 23 -0.30 11.07 -3.69
C TYR A 23 0.39 11.29 -2.33
N ALA A 24 1.00 12.45 -2.07
CA ALA A 24 1.42 12.81 -0.72
C ALA A 24 0.25 12.66 0.27
N PHE A 25 0.47 11.93 1.37
CA PHE A 25 -0.53 11.53 2.37
C PHE A 25 -1.68 10.64 1.86
N LYS A 26 -1.56 10.05 0.66
CA LYS A 26 -2.58 9.21 0.01
C LYS A 26 -2.03 7.84 -0.39
N CYS A 27 -1.28 7.20 0.50
CA CYS A 27 -0.63 5.91 0.21
C CYS A 27 -1.61 4.79 -0.16
N LEU A 28 -2.78 4.72 0.50
CA LEU A 28 -3.81 3.75 0.16
C LEU A 28 -4.36 3.98 -1.26
N ALA A 29 -4.83 5.20 -1.54
CA ALA A 29 -5.33 5.53 -2.87
C ALA A 29 -4.28 5.29 -3.96
N PHE A 30 -2.99 5.51 -3.69
CA PHE A 30 -1.93 5.22 -4.65
C PHE A 30 -1.83 3.73 -5.00
N VAL A 31 -1.82 2.84 -4.00
CA VAL A 31 -1.70 1.40 -4.27
C VAL A 31 -2.99 0.83 -4.83
N GLU A 32 -4.15 1.40 -4.48
CA GLU A 32 -5.43 1.05 -5.08
C GLU A 32 -5.49 1.48 -6.55
N ASP A 33 -5.20 2.74 -6.85
CA ASP A 33 -5.14 3.27 -8.23
C ASP A 33 -4.13 2.51 -9.07
N ALA A 34 -3.02 2.02 -8.49
CA ALA A 34 -2.09 1.17 -9.21
C ALA A 34 -2.76 -0.07 -9.76
N TYR A 35 -3.65 -0.72 -9.00
CA TYR A 35 -4.44 -1.84 -9.54
C TYR A 35 -5.62 -1.38 -10.40
N GLU A 36 -6.36 -0.38 -9.94
CA GLU A 36 -7.60 0.04 -10.55
C GLU A 36 -7.40 0.67 -11.93
N GLU A 37 -6.50 1.63 -12.03
CA GLU A 37 -6.26 2.39 -13.26
C GLU A 37 -5.52 1.55 -14.30
N SER A 38 -4.59 0.70 -13.86
CA SER A 38 -3.84 -0.15 -14.80
C SER A 38 -4.69 -1.31 -15.35
N ASN A 39 -5.75 -1.72 -14.65
CA ASN A 39 -6.57 -2.88 -15.01
C ASN A 39 -8.02 -2.55 -15.33
N ASN A 40 -8.43 -1.28 -15.25
CA ASN A 40 -9.82 -0.84 -15.44
C ASN A 40 -10.78 -1.63 -14.53
N VAL A 41 -10.48 -1.64 -13.24
CA VAL A 41 -11.27 -2.29 -12.18
C VAL A 41 -11.49 -1.34 -11.01
N GLU A 42 -12.40 -1.72 -10.13
CA GLU A 42 -12.64 -1.11 -8.82
C GLU A 42 -12.43 -2.18 -7.75
N ILE A 43 -11.54 -1.94 -6.80
CA ILE A 43 -11.30 -2.78 -5.62
C ILE A 43 -11.88 -2.09 -4.38
N PHE A 44 -12.01 -2.84 -3.29
CA PHE A 44 -12.68 -2.34 -2.09
C PHE A 44 -11.83 -2.57 -0.86
N GLY A 45 -11.71 -1.53 -0.03
CA GLY A 45 -11.02 -1.53 1.25
C GLY A 45 -11.58 -0.46 2.18
N GLY A 46 -10.88 -0.21 3.28
CA GLY A 46 -11.24 0.81 4.26
C GLY A 46 -10.94 2.24 3.79
N SER A 47 -11.25 3.23 4.63
CA SER A 47 -10.97 4.64 4.31
C SER A 47 -9.52 5.05 4.60
N THR A 48 -8.75 4.19 5.28
CA THR A 48 -7.35 4.41 5.64
C THR A 48 -6.55 3.13 5.46
N ALA A 49 -5.23 3.24 5.32
CA ALA A 49 -4.37 2.06 5.18
C ALA A 49 -4.50 1.12 6.38
N LYS A 50 -4.70 1.65 7.59
CA LYS A 50 -4.95 0.85 8.79
C LYS A 50 -6.28 0.09 8.72
N GLU A 51 -7.36 0.76 8.30
CA GLU A 51 -8.67 0.12 8.15
C GLU A 51 -8.61 -0.98 7.07
N SER A 52 -7.97 -0.73 5.93
CA SER A 52 -7.77 -1.76 4.90
C SER A 52 -6.91 -2.93 5.41
N ALA A 53 -5.88 -2.67 6.22
CA ALA A 53 -5.08 -3.74 6.84
C ALA A 53 -5.94 -4.67 7.71
N ASP A 54 -6.85 -4.10 8.51
CA ASP A 54 -7.77 -4.85 9.36
C ASP A 54 -8.79 -5.62 8.54
N GLU A 55 -9.42 -4.97 7.55
CA GLU A 55 -10.38 -5.62 6.66
C GLU A 55 -9.75 -6.76 5.85
N TYR A 56 -8.50 -6.60 5.43
CA TYR A 56 -7.77 -7.64 4.70
C TYR A 56 -7.15 -8.71 5.59
N ASN A 57 -7.24 -8.58 6.92
CA ASN A 57 -6.57 -9.44 7.90
C ASN A 57 -5.05 -9.51 7.64
N ALA A 58 -4.42 -8.39 7.31
CA ALA A 58 -3.02 -8.34 6.91
C ALA A 58 -2.08 -8.92 7.98
N SER A 59 -2.41 -8.73 9.27
CA SER A 59 -1.64 -9.26 10.40
C SER A 59 -1.57 -10.79 10.46
N GLU A 60 -2.46 -11.50 9.77
CA GLU A 60 -2.43 -12.97 9.71
C GLU A 60 -1.35 -13.48 8.73
N ASN A 61 -0.90 -12.63 7.79
CA ASN A 61 0.18 -12.97 6.87
C ASN A 61 1.49 -12.35 7.36
N ALA A 62 2.29 -13.19 8.03
CA ALA A 62 3.66 -12.88 8.39
C ALA A 62 4.65 -13.45 7.35
N GLY A 63 5.89 -12.94 7.38
CA GLY A 63 6.96 -13.41 6.48
C GLY A 63 7.09 -12.59 5.20
N PHE A 64 7.73 -13.18 4.19
CA PHE A 64 8.09 -12.48 2.95
C PHE A 64 6.87 -12.33 2.02
N PRO A 65 6.46 -11.11 1.66
CA PRO A 65 5.31 -10.89 0.79
C PRO A 65 5.59 -11.34 -0.66
N PRO A 66 4.61 -11.91 -1.38
CA PRO A 66 4.72 -12.14 -2.82
C PRO A 66 4.61 -10.82 -3.60
N PRO A 67 5.14 -10.72 -4.84
CA PRO A 67 4.87 -9.59 -5.72
C PRO A 67 3.36 -9.35 -5.89
N GLY A 68 2.94 -8.09 -5.87
CA GLY A 68 1.54 -7.66 -5.92
C GLY A 68 0.86 -7.56 -4.56
N ALA A 69 1.43 -8.09 -3.49
CA ALA A 69 0.85 -7.93 -2.16
C ALA A 69 0.84 -6.46 -1.73
N PHE A 70 -0.20 -6.05 -1.01
CA PHE A 70 -0.18 -4.81 -0.24
C PHE A 70 0.48 -5.09 1.11
N VAL A 71 1.47 -4.26 1.46
CA VAL A 71 2.25 -4.38 2.69
C VAL A 71 1.91 -3.24 3.62
N PHE A 72 1.46 -3.55 4.83
CA PHE A 72 0.83 -2.59 5.74
C PHE A 72 1.67 -2.32 6.98
N TYR A 73 1.53 -1.09 7.48
CA TYR A 73 2.21 -0.58 8.65
C TYR A 73 1.27 0.24 9.52
N ASP A 74 1.46 0.20 10.83
CA ASP A 74 0.89 1.19 11.74
C ASP A 74 1.65 2.51 11.57
N ALA A 75 0.91 3.60 11.43
CA ALA A 75 1.46 4.95 11.37
C ALA A 75 0.41 5.92 11.91
N SER A 76 0.69 6.50 13.07
CA SER A 76 -0.20 7.45 13.73
C SER A 76 0.28 8.86 13.52
N GLY A 77 -0.67 9.78 13.34
CA GLY A 77 -0.39 11.19 13.18
C GLY A 77 -1.67 12.00 13.21
N THR A 78 -1.56 13.30 12.97
CA THR A 78 -2.71 14.20 12.93
C THR A 78 -3.04 14.58 11.49
N LEU A 79 -4.26 14.27 11.06
CA LEU A 79 -4.88 14.79 9.84
C LEU A 79 -6.25 15.36 10.21
N PHE A 80 -6.65 16.45 9.58
CA PHE A 80 -7.96 17.09 9.81
C PHE A 80 -8.30 17.33 11.30
N ASN A 81 -7.31 17.73 12.10
CA ASN A 81 -7.41 17.94 13.55
C ASN A 81 -7.72 16.69 14.40
N GLU A 82 -7.59 15.49 13.82
CA GLU A 82 -7.77 14.22 14.52
C GLU A 82 -6.45 13.45 14.58
N TYR A 83 -5.98 13.12 15.79
CA TYR A 83 -4.86 12.21 15.99
C TYR A 83 -5.38 10.76 16.04
N LYS A 84 -4.97 9.94 15.09
CA LYS A 84 -5.25 8.50 15.09
C LYS A 84 -4.23 7.73 14.26
N ASN A 85 -4.36 6.41 14.26
CA ASN A 85 -3.62 5.52 13.38
C ASN A 85 -4.29 5.49 12.00
N TYR A 86 -3.68 6.18 11.03
CA TYR A 86 -4.11 6.14 9.63
C TYR A 86 -3.44 4.98 8.88
N GLY A 87 -2.34 4.46 9.41
CA GLY A 87 -1.53 3.43 8.80
C GLY A 87 -0.71 3.94 7.62
N HIS A 88 0.09 3.04 7.05
CA HIS A 88 0.79 3.24 5.79
C HIS A 88 0.77 1.93 4.98
N VAL A 89 0.86 2.04 3.66
CA VAL A 89 0.83 0.87 2.77
C VAL A 89 1.74 1.07 1.56
N GLY A 90 2.34 -0.03 1.09
CA GLY A 90 3.09 -0.10 -0.16
C GLY A 90 2.70 -1.31 -1.00
N LEU A 91 2.90 -1.23 -2.31
CA LEU A 91 2.73 -2.34 -3.25
C LEU A 91 4.06 -3.09 -3.40
N HIS A 92 4.10 -4.37 -3.01
CA HIS A 92 5.31 -5.17 -3.15
C HIS A 92 5.60 -5.49 -4.62
N ILE A 93 6.82 -5.19 -5.07
CA ILE A 93 7.24 -5.27 -6.48
C ILE A 93 8.27 -6.37 -6.75
N GLY A 94 8.58 -7.20 -5.75
CA GLY A 94 9.61 -8.24 -5.80
C GLY A 94 10.84 -7.88 -4.98
N ASP A 95 11.65 -8.90 -4.66
CA ASP A 95 12.93 -8.78 -3.95
C ASP A 95 12.88 -8.03 -2.59
N GLY A 96 11.70 -7.96 -1.97
CA GLY A 96 11.48 -7.26 -0.71
C GLY A 96 11.20 -5.77 -0.90
N ASP A 97 11.16 -5.26 -2.12
CA ASP A 97 10.92 -3.85 -2.39
C ASP A 97 9.42 -3.56 -2.49
N VAL A 98 9.02 -2.40 -1.96
CA VAL A 98 7.67 -1.84 -2.13
C VAL A 98 7.75 -0.49 -2.83
N VAL A 99 6.83 -0.24 -3.76
CA VAL A 99 6.57 1.12 -4.25
C VAL A 99 5.47 1.71 -3.36
N HIS A 100 5.71 2.90 -2.80
CA HIS A 100 4.73 3.57 -1.95
C HIS A 100 4.79 5.09 -2.08
N ALA A 101 3.67 5.75 -1.78
CA ALA A 101 3.62 7.20 -1.69
C ALA A 101 4.01 7.67 -0.28
N TRP A 102 5.03 8.52 -0.17
CA TRP A 102 5.49 9.14 1.06
C TRP A 102 5.43 10.68 0.94
N ASP A 103 6.58 11.37 0.94
CA ASP A 103 6.74 12.74 0.46
C ASP A 103 6.71 12.81 -1.08
N ARG A 104 7.19 11.75 -1.70
CA ARG A 104 7.11 11.41 -3.11
C ARG A 104 6.89 9.92 -3.25
N ILE A 105 6.48 9.47 -4.41
CA ILE A 105 6.45 8.04 -4.72
C ILE A 105 7.89 7.54 -4.79
N ARG A 106 8.20 6.52 -4.01
CA ARG A 106 9.55 5.97 -3.85
C ARG A 106 9.52 4.46 -3.70
N ILE A 107 10.71 3.88 -3.85
CA ILE A 107 10.94 2.45 -3.67
C ILE A 107 11.87 2.30 -2.49
N ASP A 108 11.45 1.47 -1.54
CA ASP A 108 12.24 1.11 -0.38
C ASP A 108 11.96 -0.35 -0.03
N ASN A 109 12.90 -0.99 0.67
CA ASN A 109 12.68 -2.33 1.18
C ASN A 109 11.60 -2.30 2.26
N TYR A 110 10.68 -3.26 2.23
CA TYR A 110 9.50 -3.27 3.07
C TYR A 110 9.81 -3.27 4.58
N LEU A 111 10.93 -3.81 5.04
CA LEU A 111 11.31 -3.72 6.46
C LEU A 111 12.03 -2.41 6.80
N GLU A 112 12.73 -1.83 5.83
CA GLU A 112 13.46 -0.56 6.03
C GLU A 112 12.53 0.66 6.12
N LEU A 113 11.24 0.51 5.75
CA LEU A 113 10.23 1.55 5.96
C LEU A 113 10.11 1.98 7.44
N GLU A 114 10.33 1.06 8.39
CA GLU A 114 10.29 1.37 9.82
C GLU A 114 11.40 2.37 10.25
N ASN A 115 12.46 2.47 9.44
CA ASN A 115 13.62 3.35 9.67
C ASN A 115 13.49 4.70 8.96
N LEU A 116 12.44 4.93 8.16
CA LEU A 116 12.24 6.19 7.47
C LEU A 116 11.91 7.31 8.47
N SER A 117 12.43 8.51 8.17
CA SER A 117 12.07 9.71 8.91
C SER A 117 10.65 10.12 8.56
N SER A 118 9.79 10.14 9.58
CA SER A 118 8.40 10.59 9.46
C SER A 118 8.28 12.10 9.45
N ALA A 119 7.19 12.58 8.84
CA ALA A 119 6.83 13.99 8.94
C ALA A 119 6.63 14.39 10.41
N PRO A 120 6.87 15.67 10.79
CA PRO A 120 6.61 16.13 12.14
C PRO A 120 5.19 15.79 12.62
N GLY A 121 5.09 15.22 13.83
CA GLY A 121 3.82 14.79 14.41
C GLY A 121 3.33 13.40 14.00
N TRP A 122 4.07 12.70 13.13
CA TRP A 122 3.82 11.30 12.79
C TRP A 122 4.78 10.36 13.52
N THR A 123 4.27 9.18 13.90
CA THR A 123 5.10 8.06 14.33
C THR A 123 5.77 7.42 13.13
N ASN A 124 6.94 6.81 13.33
CA ASN A 124 7.52 5.94 12.32
C ASN A 124 6.59 4.76 12.01
N PRO A 125 6.58 4.29 10.74
CA PRO A 125 5.86 3.08 10.36
C PRO A 125 6.29 1.90 11.24
N LYS A 126 5.33 1.05 11.60
CA LYS A 126 5.61 -0.24 12.23
C LYS A 126 4.94 -1.35 11.45
N TYR A 127 5.70 -2.36 11.04
CA TYR A 127 5.21 -3.42 10.18
C TYR A 127 4.04 -4.20 10.82
N ILE A 128 2.93 -4.33 10.09
CA ILE A 128 1.75 -5.12 10.51
C ILE A 128 1.79 -6.50 9.86
N GLY A 129 2.00 -6.55 8.55
CA GLY A 129 1.79 -7.74 7.73
C GLY A 129 1.46 -7.37 6.29
N TRP A 130 0.93 -8.32 5.52
CA TRP A 130 0.57 -8.09 4.12
C TRP A 130 -0.75 -8.75 3.72
N ALA A 131 -1.36 -8.27 2.65
CA ALA A 131 -2.56 -8.86 2.06
C ALA A 131 -2.24 -9.44 0.68
N PRO A 132 -2.61 -10.71 0.41
CA PRO A 132 -2.47 -11.30 -0.93
C PRO A 132 -3.41 -10.63 -1.92
N VAL A 133 -3.05 -10.69 -3.21
CA VAL A 133 -3.86 -10.16 -4.30
C VAL A 133 -5.25 -10.76 -4.35
N GLU A 134 -5.38 -12.06 -4.06
CA GLU A 134 -6.67 -12.73 -3.97
C GLU A 134 -7.59 -12.09 -2.93
N ARG A 135 -7.01 -11.58 -1.83
CA ARG A 135 -7.77 -10.87 -0.80
C ARG A 135 -8.11 -9.44 -1.22
N ILE A 136 -7.16 -8.71 -1.81
CA ILE A 136 -7.35 -7.34 -2.32
C ILE A 136 -8.47 -7.32 -3.38
N PHE A 137 -8.49 -8.32 -4.26
CA PHE A 137 -9.50 -8.45 -5.32
C PHE A 137 -10.79 -9.15 -4.84
N ALA A 138 -10.96 -9.44 -3.55
CA ALA A 138 -12.19 -10.07 -3.08
C ALA A 138 -13.39 -9.13 -3.29
N GLY A 139 -14.25 -9.46 -4.26
CA GLY A 139 -15.45 -8.67 -4.56
C GLY A 139 -15.26 -7.50 -5.53
N TYR A 140 -14.09 -7.40 -6.18
CA TYR A 140 -13.80 -6.36 -7.18
C TYR A 140 -14.82 -6.31 -8.33
N ARG A 141 -14.92 -5.15 -8.98
CA ARG A 141 -15.76 -4.93 -10.16
C ARG A 141 -14.92 -4.50 -11.36
N LYS A 142 -15.39 -4.85 -12.55
CA LYS A 142 -14.85 -4.27 -13.78
C LYS A 142 -15.50 -2.91 -14.01
N LYS A 143 -14.69 -1.92 -14.40
CA LYS A 143 -15.15 -0.59 -14.82
C LYS A 143 -15.64 -0.63 -16.27
#